data_AF-X1MHR4-F1
#
_entry.id   AF-X1MHR4-F1
#
_cell.length_a   1.000
_cell.length_b   1.000
_cell.length_c   1.000
_cell.angle_alpha   90.00
_cell.angle_beta   90.00
_cell.angle_gamma   90.00
#
_symmetry.space_group_name_H-M   'P 1'
#
loop_
_entity.id
_entity.type
_entity.pdbx_description
1 polymer ?
#
loop_
_entity_poly.entity_id
_entity_poly.type
_entity_poly.pdbx_seq_one_letter_code
_entity_poly.pdbx_strand_id
1 'polypeptide(L)'
;MKRTEILGQVYDAILHRPTNTGARWYLGWVDGKIQCLPMSRQPVPEVIFDTFKTYELNSGFNDREWTELEAKIYTFLKEKGLC
;
A
#
# COMPACT_ATOMS: atom_id res chain seq x y z
N MET A 1 8.49 3.18 -14.35
CA MET A 1 8.64 1.99 -13.47
C MET A 1 7.85 0.82 -14.06
N LYS A 2 8.40 -0.40 -14.08
CA LYS A 2 7.69 -1.58 -14.62
C LYS A 2 6.64 -2.07 -13.62
N ARG A 3 5.52 -2.59 -14.13
CA ARG A 3 4.41 -3.17 -13.34
C ARG A 3 4.88 -4.14 -12.24
N THR A 4 5.84 -4.99 -12.57
CA THR A 4 6.44 -5.96 -11.64
C THR A 4 7.19 -5.33 -10.46
N GLU A 5 7.79 -4.15 -10.65
CA GLU A 5 8.51 -3.43 -9.59
C GLU A 5 7.52 -2.82 -8.58
N ILE A 6 6.37 -2.34 -9.05
CA ILE A 6 5.28 -1.82 -8.21
C ILE A 6 4.74 -2.94 -7.31
N LEU A 7 4.45 -4.11 -7.88
CA LEU A 7 3.95 -5.26 -7.13
C LEU A 7 4.93 -5.72 -6.05
N GLY A 8 6.23 -5.73 -6.35
CA GLY A 8 7.27 -6.02 -5.36
C GLY A 8 7.26 -5.04 -4.19
N GLN A 9 7.17 -3.73 -4.46
CA GLN A 9 7.10 -2.71 -3.41
C GLN A 9 5.85 -2.83 -2.54
N VAL A 10 4.68 -3.12 -3.13
CA VAL A 10 3.44 -3.33 -2.37
C VAL A 10 3.59 -4.55 -1.46
N TYR A 11 4.11 -5.65 -1.99
CA TYR A 11 4.32 -6.88 -1.24
C TYR A 11 5.28 -6.68 -0.06
N ASP A 12 6.42 -6.03 -0.30
CA ASP A 12 7.40 -5.70 0.74
C ASP A 12 6.82 -4.79 1.81
N ALA A 13 6.04 -3.77 1.41
CA ALA A 13 5.36 -2.88 2.35
C ALA A 13 4.39 -3.63 3.26
N ILE A 14 3.67 -4.61 2.73
CA ILE A 14 2.74 -5.44 3.49
C ILE A 14 3.49 -6.40 4.44
N LEU A 15 4.56 -7.06 3.97
CA LEU A 15 5.32 -8.04 4.75
C LEU A 15 6.03 -7.45 5.97
N HIS A 16 6.61 -6.27 5.84
CA HIS A 16 7.43 -5.66 6.91
C HIS A 16 6.60 -5.01 8.03
N ARG A 17 5.29 -5.25 8.08
CA ARG A 17 4.42 -4.64 9.09
C ARG A 17 4.53 -5.34 10.46
N PRO A 18 4.34 -4.61 11.56
CA PRO A 18 4.10 -5.19 12.88
C PRO A 18 2.70 -5.82 12.95
N THR A 19 2.60 -7.13 13.20
CA THR A 19 1.35 -7.90 13.18
C THR A 19 0.49 -7.78 14.44
N ASN A 20 0.92 -7.02 15.45
CA ASN A 20 0.43 -7.19 16.82
C ASN A 20 -0.42 -6.03 17.37
N THR A 21 -1.08 -5.27 16.48
CA THR A 21 -1.94 -4.17 16.90
C THR A 21 -3.33 -4.34 16.28
N GLY A 22 -4.41 -4.09 17.04
CA GLY A 22 -5.76 -3.95 16.47
C GLY A 22 -5.96 -2.67 15.64
N ALA A 23 -4.86 -2.02 15.22
CA ALA A 23 -4.87 -0.73 14.57
C ALA A 23 -5.38 -0.80 13.13
N ARG A 24 -5.88 0.34 12.64
CA ARG A 24 -6.09 0.57 11.21
C ARG A 24 -4.78 1.03 10.58
N TRP A 25 -4.59 0.65 9.34
CA TRP A 25 -3.40 0.94 8.56
C TRP A 25 -3.81 1.44 7.18
N TYR A 26 -2.89 2.13 6.54
CA TYR A 26 -3.04 2.61 5.18
C TYR A 26 -1.85 2.16 4.34
N LEU A 27 -2.12 1.84 3.07
CA LEU A 27 -1.09 1.77 2.05
C LEU A 27 -1.08 3.11 1.33
N GLY A 28 0.09 3.75 1.23
CA GLY A 28 0.20 5.07 0.65
C GLY A 28 1.54 5.35 -0.02
N TRP A 29 1.59 6.47 -0.74
CA TRP A 29 2.83 7.00 -1.32
C TRP A 29 3.47 7.97 -0.33
N VAL A 30 4.70 7.69 0.08
CA VAL A 30 5.47 8.49 1.04
C VAL A 30 6.94 8.48 0.63
N ASP A 31 7.53 9.66 0.51
CA ASP A 31 8.94 9.87 0.16
C ASP A 31 9.36 9.15 -1.13
N GLY A 32 8.50 9.18 -2.16
CA GLY A 32 8.77 8.55 -3.45
C GLY A 32 8.64 7.02 -3.45
N LYS A 33 8.00 6.42 -2.44
CA LYS A 33 7.85 4.97 -2.29
C LYS A 33 6.46 4.57 -1.80
N ILE A 34 6.04 3.35 -2.12
CA ILE A 34 4.84 2.74 -1.55
C ILE A 34 5.17 2.22 -0.14
N GLN A 35 4.36 2.59 0.84
CA GLN A 35 4.54 2.19 2.24
C GLN A 35 3.22 1.78 2.90
N CYS A 36 3.30 0.84 3.83
CA CYS A 36 2.21 0.44 4.71
C CYS A 36 2.47 0.99 6.11
N LEU A 37 1.52 1.76 6.66
CA LEU A 37 1.77 2.64 7.78
C LEU A 37 0.55 2.71 8.71
N PRO A 38 0.74 2.85 10.04
CA PRO A 38 -0.35 2.84 11.00
C PRO A 38 -1.08 4.18 10.98
N MET A 39 -2.40 4.17 11.23
CA MET A 39 -3.24 5.37 11.24
C MET A 39 -2.77 6.46 12.22
N SER A 40 -2.01 6.09 13.26
CA SER A 40 -1.46 7.00 14.26
C SER A 40 -0.20 7.77 13.81
N ARG A 41 0.39 7.44 12.65
CA ARG A 41 1.61 8.10 12.20
C ARG A 41 1.27 9.49 11.63
N GLN A 42 1.90 10.53 12.19
CA GLN A 42 2.02 11.82 11.53
C GLN A 42 3.46 11.97 11.01
N PRO A 43 3.66 12.50 9.79
CA PRO A 43 2.65 13.10 8.91
C PRO A 43 1.75 12.09 8.19
N VAL A 44 0.54 12.54 7.83
CA VAL A 44 -0.40 11.81 6.97
C VAL A 44 0.28 11.60 5.61
N PRO A 45 0.13 10.43 4.96
CA PRO A 45 0.71 10.19 3.64
C PRO A 45 0.31 11.23 2.62
N GLU A 46 1.17 11.41 1.62
CA GLU A 46 0.85 12.24 0.47
C GLU A 46 -0.38 11.70 -0.27
N VAL A 47 -0.47 10.38 -0.43
CA VAL A 47 -1.60 9.68 -1.04
C VAL A 47 -1.87 8.38 -0.31
N ILE A 48 -3.15 8.05 -0.15
CA ILE A 48 -3.64 6.78 0.41
C ILE A 48 -4.30 5.98 -0.72
N PHE A 49 -3.83 4.76 -0.96
CA PHE A 49 -4.37 3.83 -1.95
C PHE A 49 -5.44 2.91 -1.36
N ASP A 50 -5.25 2.51 -0.10
CA ASP A 50 -6.22 1.69 0.61
C ASP A 50 -6.07 1.81 2.12
N THR A 51 -7.12 1.41 2.84
CA THR A 51 -7.15 1.33 4.30
C THR A 51 -7.65 -0.03 4.74
N PHE A 52 -6.96 -0.63 5.69
CA PHE A 52 -7.22 -1.99 6.12
C PHE A 52 -7.00 -2.16 7.61
N LYS A 53 -7.64 -3.17 8.18
CA LYS A 53 -7.40 -3.64 9.53
C LYS A 53 -6.26 -4.66 9.51
N THR A 54 -5.56 -4.80 10.64
CA THR A 54 -4.43 -5.74 10.76
C THR A 54 -4.78 -7.17 10.36
N TYR A 55 -6.00 -7.64 10.64
CA TYR A 55 -6.38 -9.01 10.26
C TYR A 55 -6.50 -9.19 8.74
N GLU A 56 -6.89 -8.15 7.98
CA GLU A 56 -7.04 -8.21 6.52
C GLU A 56 -5.67 -8.35 5.87
N LEU A 57 -4.66 -7.69 6.44
CA LEU A 57 -3.29 -7.87 6.03
C LEU A 57 -2.76 -9.27 6.36
N ASN A 58 -3.17 -9.86 7.49
CA ASN A 58 -2.69 -11.19 7.94
C ASN A 58 -3.27 -12.32 7.09
N SER A 59 -4.53 -12.19 6.67
CA SER A 59 -5.17 -13.12 5.76
C SER A 59 -4.62 -13.05 4.34
N GLY A 60 -3.90 -11.98 4.01
CA GLY A 60 -3.49 -11.67 2.64
C GLY A 60 -4.67 -11.19 1.80
N PHE A 61 -4.34 -10.57 0.67
CA PHE A 61 -5.35 -10.11 -0.28
C PHE A 61 -5.64 -11.21 -1.28
N ASN A 62 -6.91 -11.32 -1.69
CA ASN A 62 -7.29 -12.19 -2.81
C ASN A 62 -6.90 -11.55 -4.15
N ASP A 63 -6.97 -12.33 -5.23
CA ASP A 63 -6.55 -11.89 -6.57
C ASP A 63 -7.27 -10.62 -7.06
N ARG A 64 -8.56 -10.47 -6.69
CA ARG A 64 -9.34 -9.31 -7.05
C ARG A 64 -8.88 -8.07 -6.29
N GLU A 65 -8.72 -8.17 -4.98
CA GLU A 65 -8.20 -7.08 -4.14
C GLU A 65 -6.80 -6.64 -4.59
N TRP A 66 -5.94 -7.59 -4.94
CA TRP A 66 -4.63 -7.32 -5.54
C TRP A 66 -4.73 -6.56 -6.85
N THR A 67 -5.61 -7.01 -7.76
CA THR A 67 -5.80 -6.37 -9.07
C THR A 67 -6.35 -4.95 -8.94
N GLU A 68 -7.33 -4.74 -8.06
CA GLU A 68 -7.91 -3.43 -7.80
C GLU A 68 -6.89 -2.47 -7.18
N LEU A 69 -6.12 -2.93 -6.19
CA LEU A 69 -5.07 -2.13 -5.57
C LEU A 69 -3.97 -1.75 -6.55
N GLU A 70 -3.51 -2.71 -7.36
CA GLU A 70 -2.51 -2.47 -8.39
C GLU A 70 -2.99 -1.42 -9.40
N ALA A 71 -4.24 -1.50 -9.85
CA ALA A 71 -4.81 -0.54 -10.79
C ALA A 71 -4.85 0.88 -10.23
N LYS A 72 -5.20 1.05 -8.95
CA LYS A 72 -5.19 2.36 -8.26
C LYS A 72 -3.79 2.97 -8.26
N ILE A 73 -2.79 2.17 -7.86
CA ILE A 73 -1.39 2.61 -7.78
C ILE A 73 -0.84 2.95 -9.16
N TYR A 74 -1.07 2.08 -10.14
CA TYR A 74 -0.60 2.30 -11.51
C TYR A 74 -1.20 3.57 -12.14
N THR A 75 -2.49 3.82 -11.89
CA THR A 75 -3.18 5.03 -12.34
C THR A 75 -2.54 6.28 -11.74
N PHE A 76 -2.34 6.31 -10.42
CA PHE A 76 -1.68 7.42 -9.73
C PHE A 76 -0.28 7.71 -10.30
N LEU A 77 0.55 6.67 -10.45
CA LEU A 77 1.91 6.85 -10.95
C LEU A 77 1.92 7.37 -12.39
N LYS A 78 0.97 6.93 -13.22
CA LYS A 78 0.83 7.41 -14.60
C LYS A 78 0.43 8.88 -14.63
N GLU A 79 -0.53 9.29 -13.81
CA GLU A 79 -0.97 10.69 -13.69
C GLU A 79 0.15 11.62 -13.19
N LYS A 80 1.04 11.11 -12.33
CA LYS A 80 2.20 11.84 -11.82
C LYS A 80 3.43 11.82 -12.73
N GLY A 81 3.38 11.11 -13.87
CA GLY A 81 4.54 10.97 -14.77
C GLY A 81 5.69 10.17 -14.15
N LEU A 82 5.38 9.26 -13.22
CA LEU A 82 6.34 8.39 -12.52
C LEU A 82 6.44 6.98 -13.15
N CYS A 83 5.58 6.69 -14.13
CA CYS A 83 5.51 5.43 -14.89
C CYS A 83 6.39 5.45 -16.14
#